data_AF-A0A6A6IQ26-F1
#
_entry.id   AF-A0A6A6IQ26-F1
#
_cell.length_a   1.000
_cell.length_b   1.000
_cell.length_c   1.000
_cell.angle_alpha   90.00
_cell.angle_beta   90.00
_cell.angle_gamma   90.00
#
_symmetry.space_group_name_H-M   'P 1'
#
loop_
_entity.id
_entity.type
_entity.pdbx_description
1 polymer ?
#
loop_
_entity_poly.entity_id
_entity_poly.type
_entity_poly.pdbx_seq_one_letter_code
_entity_poly.pdbx_strand_id
1 'polypeptide(L)'
;MKLGLILALATLALAHPPPPAQCPQCKPLPPDNQCHITTSCTFNWGHTGPGAAPYYCACRHGYRATGYDPKDTSIQWRLPWYAGPNGQPSQEGRVFVKPGVNCDTLCDKWYDGAKGCQEVQLRSNCM
;
A
#
# COMPACT_ATOMS: atom_id res chain seq x y z
N MET A 1 -44.50 -29.52 36.38
CA MET A 1 -43.75 -28.36 35.84
C MET A 1 -42.26 -28.58 36.11
N LYS A 2 -41.43 -28.77 35.08
CA LYS A 2 -39.96 -28.80 35.21
C LYS A 2 -39.40 -27.83 34.17
N LEU A 3 -38.94 -26.68 34.63
CA LEU A 3 -38.34 -25.63 33.80
C LEU A 3 -36.83 -25.86 33.79
N GLY A 4 -36.29 -26.34 32.67
CA GLY A 4 -34.86 -26.53 32.47
C GLY A 4 -34.22 -25.24 31.97
N LEU A 5 -33.29 -24.68 32.75
CA LEU A 5 -32.54 -23.49 32.39
C LEU A 5 -31.31 -23.91 31.56
N ILE A 6 -31.30 -23.56 30.27
CA ILE A 6 -30.16 -23.79 29.38
C ILE A 6 -29.27 -22.54 29.43
N LEU A 7 -28.11 -22.62 30.07
CA LEU A 7 -27.08 -21.59 29.98
C LEU A 7 -26.37 -21.70 28.64
N ALA A 8 -26.59 -20.73 27.75
CA ALA A 8 -25.81 -20.55 26.53
C ALA A 8 -24.45 -19.92 26.88
N LEU A 9 -23.37 -20.70 26.75
CA LEU A 9 -22.00 -20.22 26.83
C LEU A 9 -21.64 -19.51 25.52
N ALA A 10 -21.59 -18.18 25.54
CA ALA A 10 -21.09 -17.39 24.43
C ALA A 10 -19.55 -17.44 24.41
N THR A 11 -18.97 -18.13 23.44
CA THR A 11 -17.52 -18.12 23.19
C THR A 11 -17.12 -16.82 22.51
N LEU A 12 -16.41 -15.94 23.23
CA LEU A 12 -15.72 -14.79 22.64
C LEU A 12 -14.53 -15.29 21.81
N ALA A 13 -14.67 -15.30 20.49
CA ALA A 13 -13.54 -15.50 19.59
C ALA A 13 -12.65 -14.25 19.64
N LEU A 14 -11.42 -14.39 20.13
CA LEU A 14 -10.40 -13.34 20.04
C LEU A 14 -10.03 -13.15 18.56
N ALA A 15 -10.53 -12.07 17.96
CA ALA A 15 -10.10 -11.64 16.64
C ALA A 15 -8.60 -11.30 16.71
N HIS A 16 -7.76 -12.12 16.07
CA HIS A 16 -6.35 -11.78 15.92
C HIS A 16 -6.26 -10.58 14.97
N PRO A 17 -5.44 -9.56 15.28
CA PRO A 17 -5.20 -8.48 14.35
C PRO A 17 -4.63 -9.09 13.05
N PRO A 18 -5.07 -8.60 11.87
CA PRO A 18 -4.53 -9.09 10.61
C PRO A 18 -3.01 -8.93 10.61
N PRO A 19 -2.27 -9.87 9.99
CA PRO A 19 -0.82 -9.76 9.90
C PRO A 19 -0.46 -8.41 9.27
N PRO A 20 0.65 -7.80 9.72
CA PRO A 20 1.05 -6.50 9.21
C PRO A 20 1.14 -6.45 7.69
N ALA A 21 0.76 -5.30 7.14
CA ALA A 21 0.84 -5.01 5.72
C ALA A 21 2.29 -5.09 5.23
N GLN A 22 2.68 -6.23 4.65
CA GLN A 22 3.96 -6.39 4.00
C GLN A 22 3.99 -5.53 2.74
N CYS A 23 4.98 -4.66 2.64
CA CYS A 23 5.22 -3.82 1.47
C CYS A 23 6.67 -4.02 1.03
N PRO A 24 6.93 -4.94 0.08
CA PRO A 24 8.28 -5.20 -0.40
C PRO A 24 9.00 -3.92 -0.81
N GLN A 25 10.19 -3.73 -0.27
CA GLN A 25 11.03 -2.55 -0.51
C GLN A 25 12.04 -2.80 -1.63
N CYS A 26 12.47 -1.71 -2.26
CA CYS A 26 13.63 -1.71 -3.16
C CYS A 26 14.84 -1.10 -2.45
N LYS A 27 16.05 -1.35 -2.96
CA LYS A 27 17.25 -0.63 -2.51
C LYS A 27 17.70 0.33 -3.61
N PRO A 28 17.98 1.61 -3.32
CA PRO A 28 18.25 2.59 -4.39
C PRO A 28 19.54 2.31 -5.18
N LEU A 29 20.42 1.43 -4.68
CA LEU A 29 21.66 1.06 -5.36
C LEU A 29 21.37 0.18 -6.60
N PRO A 30 22.03 0.43 -7.75
CA PRO A 30 21.74 -0.26 -9.01
C PRO A 30 21.65 -1.80 -8.95
N PRO A 31 22.59 -2.55 -8.31
CA PRO A 31 22.50 -4.01 -8.29
C PRO A 31 21.30 -4.54 -7.50
N ASP A 32 20.74 -3.75 -6.58
CA ASP A 32 19.69 -4.17 -5.65
C ASP A 32 18.35 -3.43 -5.86
N ASN A 33 18.25 -2.60 -6.91
CA ASN A 33 17.06 -1.81 -7.19
C ASN A 33 15.84 -2.70 -7.42
N GLN A 34 15.98 -3.71 -8.26
CA GLN A 34 14.95 -4.73 -8.57
C GLN A 34 13.59 -4.17 -9.04
N CYS A 35 13.44 -2.86 -9.19
CA CYS A 35 12.23 -2.27 -9.74
C CYS A 35 12.15 -2.50 -11.25
N HIS A 36 10.94 -2.63 -11.77
CA HIS A 36 10.73 -2.70 -13.22
C HIS A 36 11.09 -1.35 -13.87
N ILE A 37 11.49 -1.35 -15.14
CA ILE A 37 11.92 -0.14 -15.86
C ILE A 37 10.85 0.98 -15.92
N THR A 38 9.59 0.61 -15.74
CA THR A 38 8.44 1.55 -15.73
C THR A 38 8.23 2.22 -14.37
N THR A 39 8.95 1.77 -13.35
CA THR A 39 8.90 2.25 -11.98
C THR A 39 10.23 2.91 -11.59
N SER A 40 10.26 3.60 -10.46
CA SER A 40 11.49 4.14 -9.89
C SER A 40 11.57 3.82 -8.40
N CYS A 41 12.75 3.37 -7.94
CA CYS A 41 12.98 3.14 -6.52
C CYS A 41 13.02 4.47 -5.76
N THR A 42 11.96 4.76 -5.02
CA THR A 42 11.71 6.10 -4.50
C THR A 42 11.50 6.06 -2.99
N PHE A 43 12.15 7.00 -2.30
CA PHE A 43 11.94 7.23 -0.87
C PHE A 43 10.54 7.82 -0.65
N ASN A 44 9.74 7.20 0.22
CA ASN A 44 8.46 7.76 0.63
C ASN A 44 8.54 8.39 2.03
N TRP A 45 8.36 9.72 2.09
CA TRP A 45 8.35 10.51 3.33
C TRP A 45 7.16 10.24 4.25
N GLY A 46 6.05 9.69 3.73
CA GLY A 46 4.89 9.32 4.55
C GLY A 46 4.88 7.86 5.00
N HIS A 47 6.00 7.15 4.87
CA HIS A 47 6.12 5.82 5.47
C HIS A 47 5.96 5.89 6.99
N THR A 48 5.07 5.07 7.50
CA THR A 48 4.96 4.78 8.93
C THR A 48 5.23 3.29 9.11
N GLY A 49 6.21 2.96 9.94
CA GLY A 49 6.64 1.57 10.15
C GLY A 49 8.08 1.46 10.66
N PRO A 50 8.47 0.28 11.17
CA PRO A 50 9.86 -0.01 11.50
C PRO A 50 10.67 -0.24 10.22
N GLY A 51 11.81 0.43 10.07
CA GLY A 51 12.70 0.23 8.92
C GLY A 51 13.56 1.46 8.63
N ALA A 52 14.85 1.25 8.38
CA ALA A 52 15.82 2.33 8.21
C ALA A 52 15.70 3.07 6.86
N ALA A 53 14.96 2.52 5.88
CA ALA A 53 14.94 3.04 4.51
C ALA A 53 13.62 2.73 3.77
N PRO A 54 12.62 3.64 3.76
CA PRO A 54 11.31 3.44 3.13
C PRO A 54 11.35 3.65 1.61
N TYR A 55 12.16 2.87 0.91
CA TYR A 55 12.23 2.89 -0.55
C TYR A 55 11.28 1.86 -1.16
N TYR A 56 10.48 2.31 -2.11
CA TYR A 56 9.49 1.47 -2.80
C TYR A 56 9.56 1.71 -4.31
N CYS A 57 9.20 0.69 -5.10
CA CYS A 57 9.08 0.86 -6.55
C CYS A 57 7.82 1.68 -6.84
N ALA A 58 8.00 2.96 -7.13
CA ALA A 58 6.92 3.89 -7.38
C ALA A 58 6.59 3.94 -8.87
N CYS A 59 5.30 3.88 -9.19
CA CYS A 59 4.79 4.02 -10.54
C CYS A 59 4.94 5.46 -11.03
N ARG A 60 4.90 5.66 -12.35
CA ARG A 60 4.65 6.98 -12.95
C ARG A 60 3.33 7.53 -12.43
N HIS A 61 3.21 8.85 -12.34
CA HIS A 61 1.98 9.49 -11.84
C HIS A 61 0.78 9.09 -12.72
N GLY A 62 -0.32 8.67 -12.09
CA GLY A 62 -1.52 8.23 -12.81
C GLY A 62 -1.48 6.80 -13.34
N TYR A 63 -0.44 6.02 -13.00
CA TYR A 63 -0.30 4.62 -13.39
C TYR A 63 -0.30 3.67 -12.19
N ARG A 64 -0.73 2.43 -12.44
CA ARG A 64 -0.82 1.32 -11.49
C ARG A 64 -0.32 0.01 -12.13
N ALA A 65 -0.29 -1.07 -11.35
CA ALA A 65 0.25 -2.36 -11.79
C ALA A 65 -0.51 -2.93 -13.01
N THR A 66 0.23 -3.42 -14.01
CA THR A 66 -0.34 -3.96 -15.25
C THR A 66 -0.84 -5.39 -15.07
N GLY A 67 -2.11 -5.63 -15.42
CA GLY A 67 -2.69 -6.98 -15.39
C GLY A 67 -3.10 -7.46 -14.00
N TYR A 68 -3.16 -6.57 -13.00
CA TYR A 68 -3.58 -6.89 -11.64
C TYR A 68 -4.85 -6.14 -11.24
N ASP A 69 -5.62 -6.76 -10.36
CA ASP A 69 -6.74 -6.11 -9.67
C ASP A 69 -6.21 -4.88 -8.91
N PRO A 70 -6.79 -3.68 -9.10
CA PRO A 70 -6.36 -2.47 -8.37
C PRO A 70 -6.39 -2.63 -6.84
N LYS A 71 -7.18 -3.56 -6.31
CA LYS A 71 -7.31 -3.87 -4.87
C LYS A 71 -6.37 -4.97 -4.40
N ASP A 72 -5.55 -5.57 -5.27
CA ASP A 72 -4.56 -6.57 -4.87
C ASP A 72 -3.40 -5.93 -4.10
N THR A 73 -3.58 -5.88 -2.79
CA THR A 73 -2.61 -5.27 -1.88
C THR A 73 -1.33 -6.10 -1.66
N SER A 74 -1.23 -7.30 -2.23
CA SER A 74 0.03 -8.07 -2.27
C SER A 74 0.96 -7.59 -3.40
N ILE A 75 0.41 -6.86 -4.36
CA ILE A 75 1.10 -6.39 -5.56
C ILE A 75 1.26 -4.88 -5.57
N GLN A 76 0.21 -4.14 -5.21
CA GLN A 76 0.16 -2.68 -5.33
C GLN A 76 -0.53 -2.02 -4.14
N TRP A 77 -0.07 -0.82 -3.80
CA TRP A 77 -0.63 -0.05 -2.70
C TRP A 77 -0.34 1.45 -2.88
N ARG A 78 -1.11 2.29 -2.20
CA ARG A 78 -0.76 3.70 -1.98
C ARG A 78 -0.34 3.88 -0.52
N LEU A 79 0.49 4.87 -0.28
CA LEU A 79 0.86 5.31 1.06
C LEU A 79 0.61 6.80 1.18
N PRO A 80 0.42 7.30 2.41
CA PRO A 80 0.48 8.72 2.66
C PRO A 80 1.79 9.27 2.11
N TRP A 81 1.71 10.46 1.54
CA TRP A 81 2.88 11.17 1.05
C TRP A 81 2.68 12.66 1.23
N TYR A 82 3.35 13.20 2.23
CA TYR A 82 3.21 14.58 2.65
C TYR A 82 4.29 15.48 2.02
N ALA A 83 3.93 16.73 1.73
CA ALA A 83 4.80 17.83 1.33
C ALA A 83 5.27 18.55 2.60
N GLY A 84 6.58 18.45 2.83
CA GLY A 84 7.28 19.28 3.82
C GLY A 84 6.86 19.05 5.28
N PRO A 85 7.35 19.91 6.19
CA PRO A 85 7.19 19.73 7.64
C PRO A 85 5.75 19.87 8.15
N ASN A 86 4.82 20.36 7.31
CA ASN A 86 3.45 20.69 7.71
C ASN A 86 2.41 19.62 7.32
N GLY A 87 2.84 18.45 6.82
CA GLY A 87 1.94 17.30 6.64
C GLY A 87 0.91 17.41 5.51
N GLN A 88 1.06 18.37 4.59
CA GLN A 88 0.11 18.56 3.47
C GLN A 88 0.21 17.40 2.47
N PRO A 89 -0.87 16.80 1.94
CA PRO A 89 -0.80 15.85 0.83
C PRO A 89 0.00 16.35 -0.37
N SER A 90 0.86 15.52 -0.94
CA SER A 90 1.68 15.87 -2.12
C SER A 90 1.51 14.91 -3.27
N GLN A 91 1.78 13.63 -3.02
CA GLN A 91 1.86 12.59 -4.05
C GLN A 91 1.01 11.37 -3.69
N GLU A 92 -0.11 11.58 -2.99
CA GLU A 92 -0.96 10.49 -2.47
C GLU A 92 -1.64 9.65 -3.55
N GLY A 93 -1.70 10.15 -4.78
CA GLY A 93 -2.14 9.40 -5.96
C GLY A 93 -1.05 8.51 -6.55
N ARG A 94 0.17 8.53 -6.00
CA ARG A 94 1.26 7.68 -6.45
C ARG A 94 1.06 6.25 -5.94
N VAL A 95 1.09 5.31 -6.88
CA VAL A 95 1.01 3.88 -6.59
C VAL A 95 2.42 3.32 -6.43
N PHE A 96 2.59 2.44 -5.45
CA PHE A 96 3.77 1.63 -5.24
C PHE A 96 3.46 0.18 -5.58
N VAL A 97 4.46 -0.53 -6.06
CA VAL A 97 4.34 -1.95 -6.42
C VAL A 97 5.48 -2.76 -5.84
N LYS A 98 5.28 -4.07 -5.74
CA LYS A 98 6.34 -5.03 -5.45
C LYS A 98 7.46 -4.93 -6.50
N PRO A 99 8.75 -5.12 -6.13
CA PRO A 99 9.85 -5.22 -7.08
C PRO A 99 9.56 -6.18 -8.25
N GLY A 100 10.00 -5.81 -9.44
CA GLY A 100 9.78 -6.53 -10.69
C GLY A 100 8.42 -6.34 -11.35
N VAL A 101 7.45 -5.69 -10.68
CA VAL A 101 6.10 -5.50 -11.23
C VAL A 101 6.06 -4.32 -12.21
N ASN A 102 5.52 -4.57 -13.40
CA ASN A 102 5.25 -3.53 -14.40
C ASN A 102 4.07 -2.63 -13.97
N CYS A 103 4.15 -1.32 -14.25
CA CYS A 103 3.14 -0.31 -13.93
C CYS A 103 2.74 0.60 -15.12
N ASP A 104 2.18 0.02 -16.16
CA ASP A 104 1.77 0.74 -17.38
C ASP A 104 0.25 0.86 -17.54
N THR A 105 -0.55 0.39 -16.57
CA THR A 105 -2.00 0.57 -16.60
C THR A 105 -2.36 1.94 -16.05
N LEU A 106 -3.11 2.72 -16.83
CA LEU A 106 -3.63 4.02 -16.40
C LEU A 106 -4.66 3.81 -15.28
N CYS A 107 -4.65 4.68 -14.28
CA CYS A 107 -5.67 4.70 -13.25
C CYS A 107 -6.99 5.27 -13.77
N ASP A 108 -8.11 4.89 -13.16
CA ASP A 108 -9.47 5.32 -13.55
C ASP A 108 -9.62 6.85 -13.47
N LYS A 109 -9.02 7.44 -12.43
CA LYS A 109 -9.03 8.89 -12.17
C LYS A 109 -7.62 9.49 -12.15
N TRP A 110 -6.78 9.10 -13.11
CA TRP A 110 -5.39 9.56 -13.19
C TRP A 110 -5.21 11.09 -13.22
N TYR A 111 -6.24 11.83 -13.67
CA TYR A 111 -6.24 13.29 -13.81
C TYR A 111 -6.54 14.05 -12.51
N ASP A 112 -6.95 13.38 -11.43
CA ASP A 112 -7.28 14.01 -10.14
C ASP A 112 -6.02 14.39 -9.31
N GLY A 113 -4.83 14.33 -9.92
CA GLY A 113 -3.57 14.74 -9.30
C GLY A 113 -3.25 13.94 -8.05
N ALA A 114 -3.05 14.62 -6.91
CA ALA A 114 -2.82 13.96 -5.62
C ALA A 114 -3.97 13.03 -5.19
N LYS A 115 -5.18 13.21 -5.75
CA LYS A 115 -6.34 12.36 -5.50
C LYS A 115 -6.57 11.30 -6.58
N GLY A 116 -5.64 11.13 -7.52
CA GLY A 116 -5.74 10.06 -8.52
C GLY A 116 -5.52 8.66 -7.96
N CYS A 117 -5.80 7.65 -8.78
CA CYS A 117 -5.54 6.23 -8.47
C CYS A 117 -6.21 5.71 -7.18
N GLN A 118 -7.36 6.26 -6.78
CA GLN A 118 -8.04 5.86 -5.53
C GLN A 118 -8.64 4.46 -5.56
N GLU A 119 -8.77 3.85 -6.74
CA GLU A 119 -9.08 2.42 -6.87
C GLU A 119 -7.98 1.54 -6.26
N VAL A 120 -6.75 2.05 -6.13
CA VAL A 120 -5.66 1.39 -5.40
C VAL A 120 -5.76 1.72 -3.91
N GLN A 121 -5.69 0.68 -3.08
CA GLN A 121 -5.87 0.78 -1.63
C GLN A 121 -4.79 1.66 -0.99
N LEU A 122 -5.22 2.69 -0.26
CA LEU A 122 -4.36 3.44 0.66
C LEU A 122 -4.13 2.60 1.91
N ARG A 123 -2.86 2.40 2.26
CA ARG A 123 -2.43 1.77 3.52
C ARG A 123 -1.93 2.83 4.48
N SER A 124 -2.30 2.75 5.74
CA SER A 124 -1.81 3.66 6.78
C SER A 124 -0.32 3.46 7.07
N ASN A 125 0.18 2.23 6.89
CA ASN A 125 1.51 1.79 7.26
C ASN A 125 1.99 0.64 6.38
N CYS A 126 3.29 0.40 6.44
CA CYS A 126 3.97 -0.78 5.89
C CYS A 126 4.96 -1.29 6.92
N MET A 127 4.92 -2.58 7.24
CA MET A 127 5.85 -3.22 8.18
C MET A 127 6.77 -4.22 7.49
#